data_AF-A0A6N9VER8-F1
#
_entry.id   AF-A0A6N9VER8-F1
#
_cell.length_a   1.000
_cell.length_b   1.000
_cell.length_c   1.000
_cell.angle_alpha   90.00
_cell.angle_beta   90.00
_cell.angle_gamma   90.00
#
_symmetry.space_group_name_H-M   'P 1'
#
loop_
_entity.id
_entity.type
_entity.pdbx_description
1 polymer ?
#
loop_
_entity_poly.entity_id
_entity_poly.type
_entity_poly.pdbx_seq_one_letter_code
_entity_poly.pdbx_strand_id
1 'polypeptide(L)' 'RGSTYSKWAALLPDVDRFDAAFFRLSPMEAELIDPQQRLFLEEAWSALEDAGYAAPGGEPARCGVFVG' A
#
# COMPACT_ATOMS: atom_id res chain seq x y z
N ARG A 1 -27.14 4.11 -20.01
CA ARG A 1 -25.83 3.43 -20.16
C ARG A 1 -24.77 4.51 -20.07
N GLY A 2 -23.87 4.43 -19.08
CA GLY A 2 -22.73 5.34 -19.00
C GLY A 2 -21.69 4.93 -20.04
N SER A 3 -21.33 5.84 -20.93
CA SER A 3 -20.25 5.65 -21.90
C SER A 3 -19.26 6.78 -21.74
N THR A 4 -17.97 6.47 -21.71
CA THR A 4 -16.90 7.46 -21.75
C THR A 4 -16.46 7.67 -23.21
N TYR A 5 -16.11 8.91 -23.56
CA TYR A 5 -15.55 9.24 -24.87
C TYR A 5 -14.02 9.08 -24.92
N SER A 6 -13.37 8.87 -23.77
CA SER A 6 -11.93 8.59 -23.69
C SER A 6 -11.67 7.09 -23.65
N LYS A 7 -10.68 6.65 -24.43
CA LYS A 7 -10.18 5.26 -24.44
C LYS A 7 -8.86 5.08 -23.66
N TRP A 8 -8.35 6.16 -23.08
CA TRP A 8 -7.03 6.19 -22.45
C TRP A 8 -7.13 6.33 -20.94
N ALA A 9 -6.33 5.56 -20.24
CA ALA A 9 -6.12 5.63 -18.80
C ALA A 9 -4.67 5.24 -18.49
N ALA A 10 -4.11 5.80 -17.43
CA ALA A 10 -2.88 5.30 -16.82
C ALA A 10 -3.29 4.38 -15.67
N LEU A 11 -3.10 3.08 -15.85
CA LEU A 11 -3.45 2.07 -14.86
C LEU A 11 -2.16 1.48 -14.30
N LEU A 12 -2.12 1.32 -12.97
CA LEU A 12 -1.03 0.58 -12.36
C LEU A 12 -1.17 -0.90 -12.71
N PRO A 13 -0.07 -1.58 -13.09
CA PRO A 13 -0.08 -3.03 -13.22
C PRO A 13 -0.24 -3.64 -11.82
N ASP A 14 -0.76 -4.88 -11.77
CA ASP A 14 -0.67 -5.74 -10.59
C ASP A 14 -1.24 -5.12 -9.28
N VAL A 15 -2.22 -4.22 -9.37
CA VAL A 15 -2.84 -3.52 -8.21
C VAL A 15 -3.52 -4.47 -7.21
N ASP A 16 -3.76 -5.71 -7.62
CA ASP A 16 -4.32 -6.78 -6.80
C ASP A 16 -3.27 -7.53 -5.98
N ARG A 17 -1.97 -7.41 -6.30
CA ARG A 17 -0.88 -8.07 -5.57
C ARG A 17 -0.60 -7.36 -4.24
N PHE A 18 -0.29 -8.14 -3.21
CA PHE A 18 0.05 -7.63 -1.89
C PHE A 18 0.71 -8.72 -1.03
N ASP A 19 1.79 -8.40 -0.31
CA ASP A 19 2.41 -9.32 0.66
C ASP A 19 1.71 -9.24 2.04
N ALA A 20 0.58 -9.92 2.17
CA ALA A 20 -0.22 -9.91 3.40
C ALA A 20 0.55 -10.42 4.63
N ALA A 21 1.37 -11.46 4.45
CA ALA A 21 2.10 -12.09 5.54
C ALA A 21 3.15 -11.13 6.14
N PHE A 22 3.81 -10.35 5.28
CA PHE A 22 4.75 -9.32 5.70
C PHE A 22 4.10 -8.29 6.64
N PHE A 23 2.90 -7.82 6.29
CA PHE A 23 2.12 -6.87 7.10
C PHE A 23 1.34 -7.53 8.26
N ARG A 24 1.53 -8.83 8.49
CA ARG A 24 0.83 -9.61 9.54
C ARG A 24 -0.71 -9.60 9.38
N LEU A 25 -1.17 -9.64 8.13
CA LEU A 25 -2.58 -9.77 7.76
C LEU A 25 -2.86 -11.19 7.26
N SER A 26 -4.03 -11.72 7.59
CA SER A 26 -4.49 -12.97 6.97
C SER A 26 -4.90 -12.74 5.51
N PRO A 27 -4.88 -13.78 4.65
CA PRO A 27 -5.33 -13.64 3.26
C PRO A 27 -6.75 -13.10 3.14
N MET A 28 -7.65 -13.55 4.02
CA MET A 28 -9.05 -13.11 4.02
C MET A 28 -9.19 -11.63 4.40
N GLU A 29 -8.39 -11.13 5.35
CA GLU A 29 -8.38 -9.70 5.67
C GLU A 29 -7.80 -8.88 4.51
N ALA A 30 -6.69 -9.34 3.92
CA ALA A 30 -6.05 -8.66 2.80
C ALA A 30 -6.97 -8.52 1.57
N GLU A 31 -7.78 -9.54 1.27
CA GLU A 31 -8.78 -9.48 0.18
C GLU A 31 -9.88 -8.45 0.42
N LEU A 32 -10.19 -8.15 1.69
CA LEU A 32 -11.21 -7.16 2.07
C LEU A 32 -10.67 -5.72 2.12
N ILE A 33 -9.34 -5.55 2.10
CA ILE A 33 -8.70 -4.22 2.14
C ILE A 33 -8.69 -3.61 0.74
N ASP A 34 -9.08 -2.34 0.66
CA ASP A 34 -9.05 -1.56 -0.59
C ASP A 34 -7.65 -1.57 -1.21
N PRO A 35 -7.50 -1.77 -2.53
CA PRO A 35 -6.19 -1.78 -3.20
C PRO A 35 -5.34 -0.55 -2.90
N GLN A 36 -5.94 0.63 -2.73
CA GLN A 36 -5.19 1.86 -2.40
C GLN A 36 -4.56 1.79 -1.01
N GLN A 37 -5.23 1.16 -0.04
CA GLN A 37 -4.67 0.97 1.30
C GLN A 37 -3.51 -0.04 1.29
N ARG A 38 -3.61 -1.10 0.49
CA ARG A 38 -2.53 -2.09 0.31
C ARG A 38 -1.30 -1.46 -0.34
N LEU A 39 -1.49 -0.72 -1.43
CA LEU A 39 -0.43 0.05 -2.07
C LEU A 39 0.20 1.05 -1.10
N PHE A 40 -0.61 1.75 -0.31
CA PHE A 40 -0.10 2.71 0.66
C PHE A 40 0.79 2.07 1.74
N LEU A 41 0.46 0.85 2.19
CA LEU A 41 1.30 0.12 3.15
C LEU A 41 2.67 -0.24 2.55
N GLU A 42 2.69 -0.71 1.31
CA GLU A 42 3.93 -1.05 0.60
C GLU A 42 4.80 0.18 0.33
N GLU A 43 4.19 1.29 -0.09
CA GLU A 43 4.91 2.55 -0.33
C GLU A 43 5.40 3.20 0.96
N ALA A 44 4.61 3.15 2.04
CA ALA A 44 5.05 3.64 3.34
C ALA A 44 6.25 2.83 3.87
N TRP A 45 6.23 1.50 3.69
CA TRP A 45 7.38 0.66 4.03
C TRP A 45 8.60 0.98 3.17
N SER A 46 8.43 1.08 1.86
CA SER A 46 9.50 1.40 0.92
C SER A 46 10.14 2.76 1.24
N ALA A 47 9.35 3.76 1.62
CA ALA A 47 9.85 5.06 2.05
C ALA A 47 10.67 4.98 3.36
N LEU A 48 10.26 4.13 4.30
CA LEU A 48 11.03 3.90 5.53
C LEU A 48 12.34 3.15 5.24
N GLU A 49 12.33 2.19 4.30
CA GLU A 49 13.53 1.48 3.85
C GLU A 49 14.52 2.43 3.17
N ASP A 50 14.05 3.25 2.24
CA ASP A 50 14.86 4.26 1.54
C ASP A 50 15.50 5.23 2.53
N ALA A 51 14.76 5.66 3.55
CA ALA A 51 15.26 6.54 4.60
C ALA A 51 16.13 5.82 5.67
N GLY A 52 16.25 4.49 5.63
CA GLY A 52 17.04 3.69 6.57
C GLY A 52 16.38 3.46 7.94
N TYR A 53 15.08 3.67 8.07
CA TYR A 53 14.31 3.51 9.33
C TYR A 53 13.58 2.16 9.46
N ALA A 54 13.65 1.29 8.45
CA ALA A 54 12.96 0.00 8.41
C ALA A 54 13.61 -1.12 9.26
N ALA A 55 14.53 -0.80 10.16
CA ALA A 55 15.24 -1.79 10.97
C ALA A 55 14.29 -2.48 11.97
N PRO A 56 14.29 -3.84 12.05
CA PRO A 56 13.53 -4.57 13.07
C PRO A 56 13.96 -4.13 14.47
N GLY A 57 12.99 -3.76 15.31
CA GLY A 57 13.26 -3.33 16.69
C GLY A 57 13.67 -1.87 16.85
N GLY A 58 13.47 -1.03 15.83
CA GLY A 58 13.55 0.42 15.97
C GLY A 58 12.66 0.94 17.10
N GLU A 59 13.13 1.98 17.80
CA GLU A 59 12.36 2.57 18.90
C GLU A 59 11.06 3.21 18.39
N PRO A 60 9.96 3.12 19.15
CA PRO A 60 8.73 3.81 18.80
C PRO A 60 8.97 5.32 18.68
N ALA A 61 8.88 5.85 17.46
CA ALA A 61 8.95 7.28 17.22
C ALA A 61 7.55 7.88 17.19
N ARG A 62 7.41 9.14 17.65
CA ARG A 62 6.19 9.92 17.41
C ARG A 62 6.18 10.34 15.94
N CYS A 63 5.62 9.49 15.09
CA CYS A 63 5.50 9.70 13.65
C CYS A 63 4.04 9.99 13.29
N GLY A 64 3.80 11.06 12.54
CA GLY A 64 2.49 11.38 11.97
C GLY A 64 2.35 10.80 10.56
N VAL A 65 1.15 10.38 10.19
CA VAL A 65 0.85 9.84 8.85
C VAL A 65 -0.23 10.71 8.22
N PHE A 66 0.02 11.19 7.00
CA PHE A 66 -0.90 12.03 6.22
C PHE A 66 -0.97 11.47 4.79
N VAL A 67 -2.18 11.21 4.29
CA VAL A 67 -2.45 10.63 2.96
C VAL A 67 -3.69 11.32 2.36
N GLY A 68 -3.77 11.41 1.04
CA GLY A 68 -4.85 12.10 0.32
C GLY A 68 -5.18 11.45 -1.02
#